data_AF-Q9U7D3-F1
#
_entry.id   AF-Q9U7D3-F1
#
_cell.length_a   1.000
_cell.length_b   1.000
_cell.length_c   1.000
_cell.angle_alpha   90.00
_cell.angle_beta   90.00
_cell.angle_gamma   90.00
#
_symmetry.space_group_name_H-M   'P 1'
#
loop_
_entity.id
_entity.type
_entity.pdbx_description
1 polymer ?
#
loop_
_entity_poly.entity_id
_entity_poly.type
_entity_poly.pdbx_seq_one_letter_code
_entity_poly.pdbx_strand_id
1 'polypeptide(L)'
;MCSMWLMASWLMAFVAGSTLADYCGDHKVPFGMEVHKNGNVNILCSRPSCHEKKYAECPERATSTTCSTNSSWVGGVTQHSDGSLRLMCCEYDLLPTYSTIQYEKLTIRTGEYFEGDEQMEGDVVTAFDLIGNIEQVKEPDGKYSYNLLIYRYHCGNIPDTPPAWYMKKQWPYWEK
;
A
#
# COMPACT_ATOMS: atom_id res chain seq x y z
N MET A 1 59.52 14.57 -3.05
CA MET A 1 58.85 13.29 -2.76
C MET A 1 57.86 13.45 -1.61
N CYS A 2 56.68 14.02 -1.85
CA CYS A 2 55.50 13.81 -1.00
C CYS A 2 54.24 14.24 -1.76
N SER A 3 54.19 13.95 -3.06
CA SER A 3 53.01 14.07 -3.92
C SER A 3 52.23 12.74 -3.90
N MET A 4 52.26 12.02 -2.79
CA MET A 4 51.64 10.69 -2.65
C MET A 4 50.39 10.68 -1.76
N TRP A 5 50.06 11.78 -1.10
CA TRP A 5 48.78 11.91 -0.38
C TRP A 5 47.61 12.33 -1.28
N LEU A 6 47.87 12.57 -2.57
CA LEU A 6 46.85 12.95 -3.57
C LEU A 6 45.99 11.80 -4.10
N MET A 7 46.07 10.56 -3.58
CA MET A 7 45.40 9.42 -4.23
C MET A 7 44.48 8.52 -3.38
N ALA A 8 44.58 8.44 -2.05
CA ALA A 8 43.99 7.28 -1.36
C ALA A 8 42.66 7.49 -0.61
N SER A 9 42.16 8.71 -0.49
CA SER A 9 40.84 8.93 0.14
C SER A 9 39.95 9.76 -0.77
N TRP A 10 39.84 9.30 -2.02
CA TRP A 10 38.53 9.16 -2.64
C TRP A 10 37.62 8.39 -1.67
N LEU A 11 37.13 9.09 -0.64
CA LEU A 11 35.78 8.86 -0.18
C LEU A 11 34.94 9.09 -1.42
N MET A 12 34.73 8.04 -2.22
CA MET A 12 33.45 7.89 -2.89
C MET A 12 32.44 7.92 -1.74
N ALA A 13 32.04 9.14 -1.36
CA ALA A 13 30.71 9.37 -0.84
C ALA A 13 29.81 8.92 -1.98
N PHE A 14 29.60 7.60 -2.06
CA PHE A 14 28.47 7.02 -2.72
C PHE A 14 27.31 7.74 -2.07
N VAL A 15 26.76 8.72 -2.79
CA VAL A 15 25.47 9.30 -2.44
C VAL A 15 24.51 8.14 -2.67
N ALA A 16 24.37 7.29 -1.66
CA ALA A 16 23.31 6.31 -1.62
C ALA A 16 22.04 7.14 -1.68
N GLY A 17 21.33 7.09 -2.81
CA GLY A 17 20.05 7.75 -2.94
C GLY A 17 19.17 7.28 -1.80
N SER A 18 18.73 8.20 -0.93
CA SER A 18 17.85 7.87 0.16
C SER A 18 16.53 7.35 -0.42
N THR A 19 16.19 6.10 -0.14
CA THR A 19 14.86 5.55 -0.42
C THR A 19 14.02 5.72 0.84
N LEU A 20 12.88 6.38 0.73
CA LEU A 20 11.89 6.44 1.81
C LEU A 20 10.86 5.36 1.55
N ALA A 21 10.72 4.42 2.48
CA ALA A 21 9.77 3.33 2.34
C ALA A 21 8.87 3.27 3.58
N ASP A 22 7.60 2.99 3.36
CA ASP A 22 6.57 2.96 4.39
C ASP A 22 5.62 1.79 4.13
N TYR A 23 5.41 0.95 5.14
CA TYR A 23 4.72 -0.34 5.02
C TYR A 23 3.87 -0.60 6.26
N CYS A 24 2.68 -1.16 6.07
CA CYS A 24 1.78 -1.47 7.19
C CYS A 24 2.18 -2.74 7.97
N GLY A 25 2.95 -3.64 7.37
CA GLY A 25 3.31 -4.94 7.96
C GLY A 25 2.15 -5.95 7.96
N ASP A 26 2.29 -7.05 8.70
CA ASP A 26 1.47 -8.26 8.52
C ASP A 26 0.02 -8.16 9.04
N HIS A 27 -0.30 -7.15 9.85
CA HIS A 27 -1.59 -7.07 10.55
C HIS A 27 -2.22 -5.69 10.52
N LYS A 28 -1.81 -4.86 9.56
CA LYS A 28 -2.40 -3.54 9.35
C LYS A 28 -2.64 -3.34 7.86
N VAL A 29 -3.55 -2.44 7.54
CA VAL A 29 -3.92 -2.07 6.17
C VAL A 29 -3.76 -0.56 5.99
N PRO A 30 -3.41 -0.08 4.79
CA PRO A 30 -3.32 1.34 4.54
C PRO A 30 -4.70 1.91 4.21
N PHE A 31 -5.28 2.58 5.20
CA PHE A 31 -6.59 3.21 5.10
C PHE A 31 -6.50 4.66 4.61
N GLY A 32 -5.30 5.24 4.58
CA GLY A 32 -5.10 6.62 4.18
C GLY A 32 -3.69 6.89 3.65
N MET A 33 -3.49 8.10 3.14
CA MET A 33 -2.23 8.55 2.57
C MET A 33 -2.10 10.07 2.75
N GLU A 34 -0.90 10.54 3.09
CA GLU A 34 -0.54 11.95 3.13
C GLU A 34 0.59 12.23 2.13
N VAL A 35 0.49 13.37 1.45
CA VAL A 35 1.60 13.92 0.66
C VAL A 35 2.09 15.17 1.37
N HIS A 36 3.24 15.08 2.05
CA HIS A 36 3.80 16.22 2.77
C HIS A 36 4.20 17.35 1.82
N LYS A 37 4.33 18.57 2.37
CA LYS A 37 4.72 19.77 1.61
C LYS A 37 6.07 19.65 0.89
N ASN A 38 6.96 18.77 1.37
CA ASN A 38 8.25 18.48 0.74
C ASN A 38 8.18 17.41 -0.36
N GLY A 39 6.98 16.88 -0.65
CA GLY A 39 6.75 15.83 -1.65
C GLY A 39 6.77 14.41 -1.10
N ASN A 40 7.15 14.21 0.17
CA ASN A 40 7.19 12.87 0.75
C ASN A 40 5.79 12.28 0.88
N VAL A 41 5.58 11.12 0.28
CA VAL A 41 4.42 10.26 0.49
C VAL A 41 4.57 9.42 1.76
N ASN A 42 3.56 9.40 2.61
CA ASN A 42 3.42 8.46 3.72
C ASN A 42 2.04 7.81 3.66
N ILE A 43 1.94 6.55 4.10
CA ILE A 43 0.68 5.84 4.21
C ILE A 43 0.24 5.78 5.67
N LEU A 44 -1.07 5.82 5.89
CA LEU A 44 -1.67 5.73 7.21
C LEU A 44 -2.15 4.28 7.41
N CYS A 45 -1.62 3.61 8.44
CA CYS A 45 -1.88 2.19 8.69
C CYS A 45 -2.75 1.97 9.94
N SER A 46 -3.85 1.23 9.80
CA SER A 46 -4.74 0.85 10.90
C SER A 46 -4.87 -0.67 11.02
N ARG A 47 -5.39 -1.15 12.15
CA ARG A 47 -5.71 -2.57 12.40
C ARG A 47 -7.21 -2.71 12.65
N PRO A 48 -8.03 -2.87 11.62
CA PRO A 48 -9.47 -3.02 11.78
C PRO A 48 -9.82 -4.29 12.57
N SER A 49 -10.74 -4.18 13.53
CA SER A 49 -11.12 -5.27 14.44
C SER A 49 -11.67 -6.52 13.73
N CYS A 50 -12.27 -6.35 12.56
CA CYS A 50 -12.84 -7.45 11.75
C CYS A 50 -11.83 -8.11 10.80
N HIS A 51 -10.56 -7.66 10.75
CA HIS A 51 -9.54 -8.16 9.83
C HIS A 51 -8.68 -9.31 10.41
N GLU A 52 -9.03 -9.86 11.58
CA GLU A 52 -8.15 -10.76 12.33
C GLU A 52 -7.74 -12.08 11.62
N LYS A 53 -8.41 -12.49 10.53
CA LYS A 53 -8.34 -13.89 10.04
C LYS A 53 -8.06 -14.11 8.55
N LYS A 54 -7.41 -13.20 7.81
CA LYS A 54 -7.21 -13.40 6.36
C LYS A 54 -5.76 -13.15 5.92
N TYR A 55 -5.22 -14.12 5.19
CA TYR A 55 -3.90 -14.07 4.58
C TYR A 55 -4.02 -13.38 3.22
N ALA A 56 -3.40 -12.22 3.10
CA ALA A 56 -3.09 -11.63 1.81
C ALA A 56 -1.68 -12.05 1.42
N GLU A 57 -1.44 -12.27 0.14
CA GLU A 57 -0.10 -12.54 -0.38
C GLU A 57 0.56 -11.20 -0.74
N CYS A 58 1.54 -10.78 0.05
CA CYS A 58 2.28 -9.55 -0.21
C CYS A 58 3.72 -9.89 -0.63
N PRO A 59 4.30 -9.22 -1.64
CA PRO A 59 5.72 -9.34 -1.93
C PRO A 59 6.56 -8.69 -0.83
N GLU A 60 7.81 -9.13 -0.66
CA GLU A 60 8.71 -8.57 0.37
C GLU A 60 9.06 -7.09 0.17
N ARG A 61 8.91 -6.56 -1.06
CA ARG A 61 9.32 -5.19 -1.42
C ARG A 61 8.34 -4.56 -2.40
N ALA A 62 8.28 -3.23 -2.37
CA ALA A 62 7.55 -2.44 -3.36
C ALA A 62 8.32 -2.36 -4.68
N THR A 63 7.83 -3.03 -5.73
CA THR A 63 8.47 -3.04 -7.07
C THR A 63 7.53 -2.59 -8.19
N SER A 64 6.23 -2.62 -7.95
CA SER A 64 5.21 -2.32 -8.96
C SER A 64 5.01 -0.81 -9.11
N THR A 65 4.60 -0.35 -10.29
CA THR A 65 4.15 1.05 -10.48
C THR A 65 2.65 1.22 -10.26
N THR A 66 1.90 0.12 -10.28
CA THR A 66 0.45 0.08 -10.12
C THR A 66 0.03 -1.29 -9.58
N CYS A 67 -1.03 -1.32 -8.78
CA CYS A 67 -1.73 -2.54 -8.38
C CYS A 67 -2.95 -2.68 -9.30
N SER A 68 -2.79 -3.47 -10.37
CA SER A 68 -3.71 -3.48 -11.52
C SER A 68 -4.86 -4.46 -11.40
N THR A 69 -4.81 -5.39 -10.46
CA THR A 69 -5.84 -6.42 -10.29
C THR A 69 -6.94 -5.90 -9.36
N ASN A 70 -8.18 -6.32 -9.59
CA ASN A 70 -9.29 -6.02 -8.68
C ASN A 70 -9.26 -6.88 -7.40
N SER A 71 -8.28 -7.78 -7.29
CA SER A 71 -7.96 -8.57 -6.11
C SER A 71 -6.81 -8.00 -5.28
N SER A 72 -6.19 -6.91 -5.75
CA SER A 72 -5.05 -6.30 -5.07
C SER A 72 -5.40 -5.05 -4.28
N TRP A 73 -4.55 -4.76 -3.30
CA TRP A 73 -4.45 -3.45 -2.67
C TRP A 73 -2.99 -3.07 -2.44
N VAL A 74 -2.74 -1.78 -2.22
CA VAL A 74 -1.43 -1.28 -1.82
C VAL A 74 -1.21 -1.68 -0.38
N GLY A 75 -0.15 -2.41 -0.04
CA GLY A 75 0.25 -2.67 1.36
C GLY A 75 1.40 -1.78 1.85
N GLY A 76 2.03 -1.04 0.93
CA GLY A 76 3.24 -0.27 1.19
C GLY A 76 3.72 0.50 -0.02
N VAL A 77 4.59 1.48 0.23
CA VAL A 77 5.17 2.34 -0.80
C VAL A 77 6.67 2.51 -0.61
N THR A 78 7.39 2.78 -1.71
CA THR A 78 8.78 3.20 -1.70
C THR A 78 8.98 4.35 -2.67
N GLN A 79 9.46 5.48 -2.17
CA GLN A 79 9.92 6.60 -2.97
C GLN A 79 11.40 6.47 -3.24
N HIS A 80 11.75 6.43 -4.52
CA HIS A 80 13.13 6.43 -4.97
C HIS A 80 13.66 7.86 -5.12
N SER A 81 14.99 8.00 -5.13
CA SER A 81 15.67 9.29 -5.26
C SER A 81 15.41 10.00 -6.60
N ASP A 82 14.90 9.29 -7.61
CA ASP A 82 14.48 9.86 -8.89
C ASP A 82 13.05 10.44 -8.86
N GLY A 83 12.38 10.37 -7.71
CA GLY A 83 11.00 10.81 -7.52
C GLY A 83 9.94 9.75 -7.89
N SER A 84 10.35 8.58 -8.39
CA SER A 84 9.41 7.51 -8.72
C SER A 84 8.84 6.84 -7.46
N LEU A 85 7.53 6.59 -7.48
CA LEU A 85 6.83 5.84 -6.45
C LEU A 85 6.68 4.38 -6.88
N ARG A 86 7.09 3.45 -6.02
CA ARG A 86 6.85 2.00 -6.16
C ARG A 86 5.87 1.52 -5.11
N LEU A 87 5.03 0.57 -5.49
CA LEU A 87 3.96 0.02 -4.66
C LEU A 87 4.26 -1.44 -4.33
N MET A 88 3.95 -1.81 -3.09
CA MET A 88 3.82 -3.19 -2.65
C MET A 88 2.35 -3.57 -2.85
N CYS A 89 2.06 -4.44 -3.80
CA CYS A 89 0.70 -4.87 -4.10
C CYS A 89 0.42 -6.20 -3.41
N CYS A 90 -0.42 -6.19 -2.39
CA CYS A 90 -0.91 -7.39 -1.72
C CYS A 90 -2.11 -7.94 -2.48
N GLU A 91 -2.21 -9.26 -2.58
CA GLU A 91 -3.26 -9.95 -3.32
C GLU A 91 -4.16 -10.77 -2.39
N TYR A 92 -5.47 -10.72 -2.65
CA TYR A 92 -6.48 -11.51 -1.97
C TYR A 92 -7.64 -11.81 -2.92
N ASP A 93 -7.75 -13.08 -3.33
CA ASP A 93 -8.72 -13.55 -4.33
C ASP A 93 -10.19 -13.16 -4.04
N LEU A 94 -10.58 -13.03 -2.77
CA LEU A 94 -11.96 -12.73 -2.38
C LEU A 94 -12.22 -11.23 -2.17
N LEU A 95 -11.22 -10.37 -2.37
CA LEU A 95 -11.37 -8.91 -2.31
C LEU A 95 -12.55 -8.41 -3.16
N PRO A 96 -12.67 -8.75 -4.47
CA PRO A 96 -13.77 -8.24 -5.29
C PRO A 96 -15.15 -8.79 -4.89
N THR A 97 -15.20 -9.87 -4.10
CA THR A 97 -16.46 -10.41 -3.58
C THR A 97 -16.95 -9.63 -2.35
N TYR A 98 -16.02 -9.18 -1.51
CA TYR A 98 -16.30 -8.53 -0.23
C TYR A 98 -15.85 -7.07 -0.19
N SER A 99 -15.75 -6.41 -1.35
CA SER A 99 -15.45 -4.98 -1.40
C SER A 99 -16.29 -4.26 -2.44
N THR A 100 -16.46 -2.96 -2.22
CA THR A 100 -17.03 -2.03 -3.19
C THR A 100 -16.06 -0.89 -3.46
N ILE A 101 -16.08 -0.32 -4.66
CA ILE A 101 -15.31 0.89 -4.96
C ILE A 101 -16.00 2.08 -4.29
N GLN A 102 -15.28 2.80 -3.43
CA GLN A 102 -15.75 4.06 -2.84
C GLN A 102 -15.33 5.25 -3.67
N TYR A 103 -14.07 5.27 -4.07
CA TYR A 103 -13.52 6.27 -4.96
C TYR A 103 -12.75 5.57 -6.05
N GLU A 104 -13.22 5.69 -7.29
CA GLU A 104 -12.48 5.17 -8.45
C GLU A 104 -11.22 6.00 -8.71
N LYS A 105 -11.31 7.32 -8.46
CA LYS A 105 -10.23 8.27 -8.64
C LYS A 105 -10.35 9.43 -7.65
N LEU A 106 -9.61 9.35 -6.55
CA LEU A 106 -9.45 10.43 -5.59
C LEU A 106 -8.05 11.06 -5.76
N THR A 107 -7.98 12.31 -6.19
CA THR A 107 -6.70 13.00 -6.39
C THR A 107 -6.21 13.66 -5.11
N ILE A 108 -4.98 13.37 -4.71
CA ILE A 108 -4.25 14.01 -3.60
C ILE A 108 -3.03 14.75 -4.14
N ARG A 109 -2.88 16.01 -3.76
CA ARG A 109 -1.74 16.87 -4.12
C ARG A 109 -0.81 17.10 -2.93
N THR A 110 0.33 17.72 -3.21
CA THR A 110 1.29 18.14 -2.19
C THR A 110 0.62 19.00 -1.12
N GLY A 111 0.74 18.59 0.15
CA GLY A 111 0.13 19.23 1.31
C GLY A 111 -1.27 18.74 1.65
N GLU A 112 -1.81 17.77 0.90
CA GLU A 112 -3.12 17.16 1.12
C GLU A 112 -2.97 15.73 1.67
N TYR A 113 -4.05 15.22 2.23
CA TYR A 113 -4.15 13.86 2.73
C TYR A 113 -5.55 13.29 2.48
N PHE A 114 -5.62 11.96 2.50
CA PHE A 114 -6.86 11.21 2.57
C PHE A 114 -6.81 10.27 3.77
N GLU A 115 -7.92 10.19 4.47
CA GLU A 115 -8.12 9.31 5.60
C GLU A 115 -9.43 8.54 5.37
N GLY A 116 -9.33 7.22 5.22
CA GLY A 116 -10.47 6.34 5.11
C GLY A 116 -11.19 6.14 6.44
N ASP A 117 -12.41 5.60 6.38
CA ASP A 117 -13.27 5.46 7.56
C ASP A 117 -13.52 3.98 7.91
N GLU A 118 -13.82 3.72 9.18
CA GLU A 118 -14.38 2.45 9.64
C GLU A 118 -15.91 2.58 9.72
N GLN A 119 -16.61 1.61 9.15
CA GLN A 119 -18.07 1.55 9.25
C GLN A 119 -18.46 0.65 10.42
N MET A 120 -19.36 1.17 11.26
CA MET A 120 -19.75 0.55 12.51
C MET A 120 -21.23 0.15 12.49
N GLU A 121 -21.53 -1.04 12.99
CA GLU A 121 -22.88 -1.42 13.41
C GLU A 121 -22.87 -1.66 14.93
N GLY A 122 -23.41 -0.71 15.69
CA GLY A 122 -23.21 -0.67 17.13
C GLY A 122 -21.71 -0.55 17.45
N ASP A 123 -21.19 -1.49 18.24
CA ASP A 123 -19.78 -1.52 18.66
C ASP A 123 -18.89 -2.40 17.75
N VAL A 124 -19.42 -2.87 16.61
CA VAL A 124 -18.73 -3.80 15.71
C VAL A 124 -18.34 -3.11 14.41
N VAL A 125 -17.06 -3.19 14.04
CA VAL A 125 -16.57 -2.78 12.72
C VAL A 125 -17.08 -3.76 11.66
N THR A 126 -17.87 -3.27 10.70
CA THR A 126 -18.45 -4.08 9.62
C THR A 126 -17.76 -3.87 8.28
N ALA A 127 -17.15 -2.71 8.08
CA ALA A 127 -16.32 -2.43 6.91
C ALA A 127 -15.23 -1.39 7.23
N PHE A 128 -14.22 -1.30 6.38
CA PHE A 128 -13.22 -0.24 6.45
C PHE A 128 -12.72 0.11 5.05
N ASP A 129 -12.25 1.35 4.88
CA ASP A 129 -11.67 1.79 3.62
C ASP A 129 -10.18 1.43 3.53
N LEU A 130 -9.73 1.04 2.34
CA LEU A 130 -8.32 0.76 2.05
C LEU A 130 -7.92 1.21 0.65
N ILE A 131 -6.63 1.51 0.48
CA ILE A 131 -6.06 1.96 -0.79
C ILE A 131 -5.84 0.77 -1.73
N GLY A 132 -6.64 0.68 -2.78
CA GLY A 132 -6.51 -0.32 -3.85
C GLY A 132 -5.34 -0.07 -4.78
N ASN A 133 -5.12 1.17 -5.20
CA ASN A 133 -4.06 1.56 -6.13
C ASN A 133 -3.65 3.02 -5.92
N ILE A 134 -2.41 3.36 -6.29
CA ILE A 134 -1.89 4.73 -6.32
C ILE A 134 -1.29 4.98 -7.71
N GLU A 135 -1.90 5.86 -8.49
CA GLU A 135 -1.33 6.32 -9.76
C GLU A 135 -0.62 7.66 -9.53
N GLN A 136 0.71 7.68 -9.68
CA GLN A 136 1.51 8.90 -9.64
C GLN A 136 1.38 9.65 -10.98
N VAL A 137 0.99 10.93 -10.93
CA VAL A 137 0.81 11.79 -12.10
C VAL A 137 1.73 13.00 -11.99
N LYS A 138 2.51 13.26 -13.05
CA LYS A 138 3.34 14.47 -13.14
C LYS A 138 2.51 15.64 -13.62
N GLU A 139 2.41 16.67 -12.79
CA GLU A 139 1.65 17.88 -13.05
C GLU A 139 2.42 18.88 -13.93
N PRO A 140 1.75 19.86 -14.57
CA PRO A 140 2.40 20.88 -15.41
C PRO A 140 3.42 21.74 -14.66
N ASP A 141 3.27 21.91 -13.35
CA ASP A 141 4.20 22.65 -12.50
C ASP A 141 5.46 21.83 -12.13
N GLY A 142 5.55 20.58 -12.59
CA GLY A 142 6.64 19.66 -12.34
C GLY A 142 6.51 18.85 -11.04
N LYS A 143 5.49 19.12 -10.21
CA LYS A 143 5.21 18.32 -9.00
C LYS A 143 4.43 17.05 -9.36
N TYR A 144 4.25 16.20 -8.35
CA TYR A 144 3.42 15.01 -8.47
C TYR A 144 2.10 15.17 -7.73
N SER A 145 1.03 14.72 -8.36
CA SER A 145 -0.23 14.36 -7.70
C SER A 145 -0.42 12.86 -7.75
N TYR A 146 -1.36 12.35 -6.94
CA TYR A 146 -1.60 10.92 -6.80
C TYR A 146 -3.09 10.65 -6.91
N ASN A 147 -3.48 9.78 -7.84
CA ASN A 147 -4.85 9.31 -7.94
C ASN A 147 -4.99 7.99 -7.18
N LEU A 148 -5.85 7.99 -6.18
CA LEU A 148 -6.15 6.82 -5.38
C LEU A 148 -7.40 6.11 -5.90
N LEU A 149 -7.30 4.78 -5.99
CA LEU A 149 -8.45 3.89 -5.97
C LEU A 149 -8.70 3.47 -4.53
N ILE A 150 -9.91 3.70 -4.01
CA ILE A 150 -10.29 3.34 -2.64
C ILE A 150 -11.37 2.27 -2.69
N TYR A 151 -11.10 1.16 -2.03
CA TYR A 151 -12.08 0.14 -1.74
C TYR A 151 -12.67 0.35 -0.35
N ARG A 152 -13.94 -0.01 -0.18
CA ARG A 152 -14.51 -0.35 1.13
C ARG A 152 -14.60 -1.85 1.24
N TYR A 153 -13.87 -2.41 2.18
CA TYR A 153 -13.85 -3.83 2.43
C TYR A 153 -14.86 -4.20 3.51
N HIS A 154 -15.88 -4.94 3.13
CA HIS A 154 -17.00 -5.39 3.96
C HIS A 154 -16.62 -6.67 4.70
N CYS A 155 -15.69 -6.55 5.64
CA CYS A 155 -15.21 -7.67 6.45
C CYS A 155 -16.33 -8.39 7.22
N GLY A 156 -17.39 -7.67 7.64
CA GLY A 156 -18.56 -8.27 8.29
C GLY A 156 -19.38 -9.21 7.41
N ASN A 157 -19.24 -9.12 6.08
CA ASN A 157 -19.94 -9.99 5.13
C ASN A 157 -19.16 -11.28 4.81
N ILE A 158 -17.95 -11.44 5.35
CA ILE A 158 -17.12 -12.61 5.08
C ILE A 158 -17.64 -13.79 5.92
N PRO A 159 -17.98 -14.93 5.29
CA PRO A 159 -18.43 -16.10 6.02
C PRO A 159 -17.28 -16.70 6.85
N ASP A 160 -17.63 -17.30 8.00
CA ASP A 160 -16.68 -17.99 8.88
C ASP A 160 -15.89 -19.09 8.14
N THR A 161 -16.56 -19.78 7.22
CA THR A 161 -15.94 -20.79 6.35
C THR A 161 -15.77 -20.20 4.96
N PRO A 162 -14.52 -19.98 4.49
CA PRO A 162 -14.27 -19.58 3.12
C PRO A 162 -14.79 -20.62 2.11
N PRO A 163 -15.06 -20.23 0.85
CA PRO A 163 -15.41 -21.17 -0.20
C PRO A 163 -14.40 -22.31 -0.35
N ALA A 164 -14.88 -23.53 -0.64
CA ALA A 164 -14.03 -24.71 -0.74
C ALA A 164 -12.90 -24.57 -1.77
N TRP A 165 -13.16 -23.87 -2.88
CA TRP A 165 -12.13 -23.62 -3.91
C TRP A 165 -11.00 -22.72 -3.39
N TYR A 166 -11.30 -21.75 -2.52
CA TYR A 166 -10.32 -20.87 -1.92
C TYR A 166 -9.47 -21.65 -0.91
N MET A 167 -10.13 -22.45 -0.05
CA MET A 167 -9.45 -23.34 0.89
C MET A 167 -8.48 -24.31 0.20
N LYS A 168 -8.83 -24.83 -0.98
CA LYS A 168 -7.96 -25.71 -1.77
C LYS A 168 -6.69 -25.03 -2.31
N LYS A 169 -6.70 -23.71 -2.47
CA LYS A 169 -5.52 -22.94 -2.88
C LYS A 169 -4.58 -22.65 -1.70
N GLN A 170 -5.12 -22.58 -0.48
CA GLN A 170 -4.34 -22.26 0.71
C GLN A 170 -3.52 -23.47 1.16
N TRP A 171 -2.20 -23.29 1.31
CA TRP A 171 -1.29 -24.34 1.76
C TRP A 171 -1.12 -24.29 3.30
N PRO A 172 -1.07 -25.43 4.01
CA PRO A 172 -1.39 -26.77 3.57
C PRO A 172 -2.91 -27.04 3.54
N TYR A 173 -3.38 -27.68 2.47
CA TYR A 173 -4.75 -28.19 2.37
C TYR A 173 -4.81 -29.67 2.76
N TRP A 174 -5.74 -30.04 3.63
CA TRP A 174 -6.03 -31.42 3.99
C TRP A 174 -7.46 -31.75 3.57
N GLU A 175 -7.66 -32.81 2.78
CA GLU A 175 -8.98 -33.38 2.59
C GLU A 175 -9.46 -33.94 3.94
N LYS A 176 -10.67 -33.56 4.36
CA LYS A 176 -11.30 -34.14 5.55
C LYS A 176 -11.80 -35.54 5.26
#